data_AF-A0A0R1YI53-F1
#
_entry.id   AF-A0A0R1YI53-F1
#
_cell.length_a   1.000
_cell.length_b   1.000
_cell.length_c   1.000
_cell.angle_alpha   90.00
_cell.angle_beta   90.00
_cell.angle_gamma   90.00
#
_symmetry.space_group_name_H-M   'P 1'
#
loop_
_entity.id
_entity.type
_entity.pdbx_description
1 polymer ?
#
loop_
_entity_poly.entity_id
_entity_poly.type
_entity_poly.pdbx_seq_one_letter_code
_entity_poly.pdbx_strand_id
1 'polypeptide(L)'
;MKKVIIEQIGNIIMIALATCMMVYMIAHSYWHPNGESSFQFGIYGILFLAWLVVFGIARVVLAHTDPSFNSKKGELSVADEREKVISQHALRWTYYTIFTLLLIGFMTIPILSIYLNTQPVLFSQITVIAIGSILMVGFATYLSGWLYFDVTES
;
A
#
# COMPACT_ATOMS: atom_id res chain seq x y z
N MET A 1 -8.18 15.41 -10.29
CA MET A 1 -8.08 14.12 -11.04
C MET A 1 -6.67 13.55 -11.22
N LYS A 2 -5.80 14.11 -12.10
CA LYS A 2 -4.49 13.51 -12.45
C LYS A 2 -3.59 13.23 -11.24
N LYS A 3 -3.58 14.16 -10.27
CA LYS A 3 -2.84 14.02 -9.01
C LYS A 3 -3.23 12.78 -8.20
N VAL A 4 -4.54 12.49 -8.10
CA VAL A 4 -5.05 11.35 -7.34
C VAL A 4 -4.63 10.04 -8.00
N ILE A 5 -4.80 9.93 -9.32
CA ILE A 5 -4.39 8.74 -10.07
C ILE A 5 -2.89 8.45 -9.89
N ILE A 6 -2.04 9.48 -10.01
CA ILE A 6 -0.59 9.34 -9.85
C ILE A 6 -0.23 8.89 -8.43
N GLU A 7 -0.82 9.49 -7.40
CA GLU A 7 -0.56 9.12 -6.00
C GLU A 7 -1.01 7.67 -5.73
N GLN A 8 -2.22 7.29 -6.15
CA GLN A 8 -2.76 5.95 -5.88
C GLN A 8 -1.97 4.85 -6.59
N ILE A 9 -1.65 5.02 -7.89
CA ILE A 9 -0.83 4.06 -8.63
C ILE A 9 0.58 3.99 -8.03
N GLY A 10 1.16 5.15 -7.68
CA GLY A 10 2.48 5.22 -7.07
C GLY A 10 2.56 4.49 -5.73
N ASN A 11 1.53 4.65 -4.89
CA ASN A 11 1.39 3.97 -3.61
C ASN A 11 1.17 2.47 -3.78
N ILE A 12 0.39 2.02 -4.76
CA ILE A 12 0.22 0.59 -5.07
C ILE A 12 1.56 -0.05 -5.45
N ILE A 13 2.34 0.57 -6.35
CA ILE A 13 3.66 0.07 -6.75
C ILE A 13 4.61 0.05 -5.55
N MET A 14 4.59 1.08 -4.70
CA MET A 14 5.40 1.15 -3.49
C MET A 14 5.09 -0.01 -2.54
N ILE A 15 3.81 -0.30 -2.28
CA ILE A 15 3.40 -1.43 -1.44
C ILE A 15 3.76 -2.77 -2.08
N ALA A 16 3.58 -2.93 -3.39
CA ALA A 16 3.95 -4.16 -4.10
C ALA A 16 5.45 -4.46 -3.94
N LEU A 17 6.31 -3.46 -4.17
CA LEU A 17 7.76 -3.59 -4.01
C LEU A 17 8.16 -3.86 -2.56
N ALA A 18 7.55 -3.16 -1.59
CA ALA A 18 7.78 -3.42 -0.17
C ALA A 18 7.37 -4.86 0.21
N THR A 19 6.25 -5.35 -0.32
CA THR A 19 5.77 -6.72 -0.08
C THR A 19 6.76 -7.74 -0.65
N CYS A 20 7.20 -7.59 -1.90
CA CYS A 20 8.20 -8.47 -2.51
C CYS A 20 9.52 -8.45 -1.73
N MET A 21 9.98 -7.27 -1.32
CA MET A 21 11.18 -7.09 -0.50
C MET A 21 11.07 -7.85 0.83
N MET A 22 9.95 -7.70 1.54
CA MET A 22 9.73 -8.37 2.83
C MET A 22 9.59 -9.89 2.70
N VAL A 23 8.90 -10.37 1.66
CA VAL A 23 8.80 -11.82 1.37
C VAL A 23 10.17 -12.43 1.07
N TYR A 24 11.00 -11.71 0.30
CA TYR A 24 12.36 -12.13 0.01
C TYR A 24 13.22 -12.14 1.27
N MET A 25 13.13 -11.08 2.09
CA MET A 25 13.83 -10.98 3.37
C MET A 25 13.49 -12.15 4.28
N ILE A 26 12.21 -12.48 4.44
CA ILE A 26 11.78 -13.60 5.28
C ILE A 26 12.39 -14.94 4.83
N ALA A 27 12.56 -15.15 3.52
CA ALA A 27 13.12 -16.40 2.99
C ALA A 27 14.65 -16.52 3.11
N HIS A 28 15.38 -15.40 3.14
CA HIS A 28 16.84 -15.39 3.00
C HIS A 28 17.58 -14.77 4.20
N SER A 29 16.84 -14.33 5.21
CA SER A 29 17.39 -13.74 6.43
C SER A 29 17.29 -14.71 7.59
N TYR A 30 18.15 -14.54 8.58
CA TYR A 30 18.09 -15.31 9.82
C TYR A 30 18.33 -14.40 11.02
N TRP A 31 17.76 -14.81 12.14
CA TRP A 31 18.00 -14.24 13.45
C TRP A 31 18.13 -15.37 14.44
N HIS A 32 19.35 -15.60 14.93
CA HIS A 32 19.64 -16.64 15.89
C HIS A 32 19.54 -16.11 17.34
N PRO A 33 19.16 -16.97 18.31
CA PRO A 33 19.07 -16.58 19.72
C PRO A 33 20.41 -16.13 20.34
N ASN A 34 21.54 -16.49 19.73
CA ASN A 34 22.90 -16.09 20.12
C ASN A 34 23.24 -14.63 19.72
N GLY A 35 22.31 -13.92 19.04
CA GLY A 35 22.50 -12.55 18.58
C GLY A 35 23.05 -12.43 17.15
N GLU A 36 23.38 -13.54 16.49
CA GLU A 36 23.79 -13.52 15.08
C GLU A 36 22.57 -13.29 14.19
N SER A 37 22.63 -12.25 13.36
CA SER A 37 21.56 -11.92 12.43
C SER A 37 22.12 -11.44 11.11
N SER A 38 21.39 -11.74 10.05
CA SER A 38 21.68 -11.25 8.71
C SER A 38 20.37 -10.99 7.99
N PHE A 39 20.20 -9.77 7.48
CA PHE A 39 19.02 -9.35 6.72
C PHE A 39 19.37 -9.17 5.25
N GLN A 40 18.69 -9.92 4.39
CA GLN A 40 18.92 -9.90 2.94
C GLN A 40 17.67 -9.43 2.21
N PHE A 41 17.72 -8.22 1.64
CA PHE A 41 16.57 -7.64 0.92
C PHE A 41 16.56 -7.94 -0.59
N GLY A 42 17.67 -8.47 -1.11
CA GLY A 42 17.83 -8.83 -2.52
C GLY A 42 17.64 -7.66 -3.49
N ILE A 43 17.35 -7.99 -4.74
CA ILE A 43 17.07 -7.00 -5.79
C ILE A 43 15.83 -6.15 -5.48
N TYR A 44 14.85 -6.71 -4.78
CA TYR A 44 13.61 -6.01 -4.43
C TYR A 44 13.85 -4.83 -3.48
N GLY A 45 14.85 -4.93 -2.59
CA GLY A 45 15.26 -3.78 -1.77
C GLY A 45 15.82 -2.62 -2.60
N ILE A 46 16.63 -2.93 -3.62
CA ILE A 46 17.18 -1.92 -4.53
C ILE A 46 16.04 -1.30 -5.36
N LEU A 47 15.13 -2.13 -5.90
CA LEU A 47 13.98 -1.66 -6.66
C LEU A 47 13.05 -0.78 -5.81
N PHE A 48 12.81 -1.15 -4.56
CA PHE A 48 12.02 -0.36 -3.62
C PHE A 48 12.66 1.02 -3.36
N LEU A 49 13.96 1.07 -3.06
CA LEU A 49 14.68 2.33 -2.86
C LEU A 49 14.70 3.20 -4.13
N ALA A 50 14.96 2.60 -5.29
CA ALA A 50 14.89 3.30 -6.56
C ALA A 50 13.50 3.88 -6.81
N TRP A 51 12.44 3.12 -6.49
CA TRP A 51 11.07 3.60 -6.62
C TRP A 51 10.76 4.76 -5.67
N LEU A 52 11.23 4.74 -4.41
CA LEU A 52 11.06 5.87 -3.50
C LEU A 52 11.66 7.16 -4.06
N VAL A 53 12.82 7.07 -4.70
CA VAL A 53 13.46 8.22 -5.36
C VAL A 53 12.64 8.67 -6.57
N VAL A 54 12.28 7.76 -7.48
CA VAL A 54 11.51 8.07 -8.69
C VAL A 54 10.15 8.66 -8.33
N PHE A 55 9.43 8.05 -7.40
CA PHE A 55 8.13 8.51 -6.95
C PHE A 55 8.24 9.84 -6.20
N GLY A 56 9.27 10.02 -5.37
CA GLY A 56 9.57 11.31 -4.73
C GLY A 56 9.77 12.44 -5.75
N ILE A 57 10.57 12.19 -6.80
CA ILE A 57 10.78 13.15 -7.90
C ILE A 57 9.44 13.43 -8.61
N ALA A 58 8.65 12.39 -8.91
CA ALA A 58 7.35 12.56 -9.55
C ALA A 58 6.41 13.48 -8.73
N ARG A 59 6.41 13.35 -7.40
CA ARG A 59 5.62 14.23 -6.50
C ARG A 59 6.14 15.66 -6.49
N VAL A 60 7.46 15.86 -6.56
CA VAL A 60 8.06 17.20 -6.67
C VAL A 60 7.69 17.86 -8.00
N VAL A 61 7.78 17.13 -9.11
CA VAL A 61 7.37 17.62 -10.44
C VAL A 61 5.88 17.97 -10.42
N LEU A 62 5.04 17.10 -9.87
CA LEU A 62 3.61 17.32 -9.76
C LEU A 62 3.28 18.61 -8.99
N ALA A 63 3.98 18.87 -7.88
CA ALA A 63 3.84 20.11 -7.09
C ALA A 63 4.23 21.38 -7.84
N HIS A 64 5.14 21.30 -8.82
CA HIS A 64 5.48 22.45 -9.66
C HIS A 64 4.47 22.63 -10.81
N THR A 65 3.88 21.53 -11.31
CA THR A 65 2.95 21.57 -12.45
C THR A 65 1.50 21.82 -12.06
N ASP A 66 1.11 21.48 -10.83
CA ASP A 66 -0.27 21.59 -10.34
C ASP A 66 -0.29 22.43 -9.05
N PRO A 67 -0.74 23.70 -9.11
CA PRO A 67 -0.83 24.57 -7.93
C PRO A 67 -1.75 24.04 -6.82
N SER A 68 -2.68 23.15 -7.17
CA SER A 68 -3.60 22.53 -6.22
C SER A 68 -3.01 21.32 -5.51
N PHE A 69 -1.85 20.85 -5.94
CA PHE A 69 -1.17 19.71 -5.34
C PHE A 69 -0.28 20.17 -4.18
N ASN A 70 -0.55 19.61 -3.01
CA ASN A 70 0.25 19.84 -1.81
C ASN A 70 0.99 18.55 -1.45
N SER A 71 2.31 18.54 -1.59
CA SER A 71 3.15 17.36 -1.32
C SER A 71 3.06 16.85 0.13
N LYS A 72 2.74 17.70 1.11
CA LYS A 72 2.51 17.27 2.50
C LYS A 72 1.20 16.52 2.67
N LYS A 73 0.19 16.82 1.84
CA LYS A 73 -1.13 16.18 1.87
C LYS A 73 -1.25 15.02 0.88
N GLY A 74 -0.40 14.96 -0.15
CA GLY A 74 -0.34 13.87 -1.12
C GLY A 74 -1.68 13.57 -1.78
N GLU A 75 -2.15 12.33 -1.66
CA GLU A 75 -3.46 11.88 -2.15
C GLU A 75 -4.66 12.63 -1.57
N LEU A 76 -4.50 13.28 -0.41
CA LEU A 76 -5.50 14.15 0.22
C LEU A 76 -5.27 15.62 -0.12
N SER A 77 -4.46 15.92 -1.13
CA SER A 77 -4.35 17.27 -1.68
C SER A 77 -5.64 17.64 -2.42
N VAL A 78 -6.23 18.74 -2.00
CA VAL A 78 -7.57 19.17 -2.38
C VAL A 78 -7.46 20.57 -2.97
N ALA A 79 -8.05 20.78 -4.14
CA ALA A 79 -8.11 22.06 -4.83
C ALA A 79 -9.25 22.95 -4.30
N ASP A 80 -10.39 22.34 -3.98
CA ASP A 80 -11.64 23.01 -3.62
C ASP A 80 -12.47 22.19 -2.61
N GLU A 81 -13.57 22.76 -2.11
CA GLU A 81 -14.41 22.08 -1.11
C GLU A 81 -15.11 20.84 -1.71
N ARG A 82 -15.31 20.77 -3.03
CA ARG A 82 -15.89 19.59 -3.71
C ARG A 82 -14.95 18.39 -3.67
N GLU A 83 -13.69 18.58 -4.06
CA GLU A 83 -12.65 17.54 -3.98
C GLU A 83 -12.47 17.04 -2.54
N LYS A 84 -12.73 17.88 -1.54
CA LYS A 84 -12.70 17.48 -0.12
C LYS A 84 -13.82 16.50 0.23
N VAL A 85 -15.06 16.78 -0.18
CA VAL A 85 -16.22 15.92 0.08
C VAL A 85 -16.06 14.58 -0.63
N ILE A 86 -15.67 14.60 -1.91
CA ILE A 86 -15.35 13.40 -2.70
C ILE A 86 -14.30 12.55 -2.00
N SER A 87 -13.19 13.18 -1.55
CA SER A 87 -12.11 12.48 -0.85
C SER A 87 -12.58 11.87 0.47
N GLN A 88 -13.46 12.56 1.23
CA GLN A 88 -14.03 12.03 2.47
C GLN A 88 -14.93 10.81 2.23
N HIS A 89 -15.79 10.84 1.21
CA HIS A 89 -16.63 9.70 0.84
C HIS A 89 -15.78 8.50 0.38
N ALA A 90 -14.78 8.74 -0.46
CA ALA A 90 -13.83 7.71 -0.90
C ALA A 90 -13.02 7.11 0.27
N LEU A 91 -12.55 7.95 1.20
CA LEU A 91 -11.87 7.51 2.43
C LEU A 91 -12.77 6.62 3.29
N ARG A 92 -14.05 6.99 3.44
CA ARG A 92 -15.01 6.21 4.23
C ARG A 92 -15.21 4.81 3.64
N TRP A 93 -15.36 4.71 2.33
CA TRP A 93 -15.43 3.41 1.64
C TRP A 93 -14.16 2.59 1.84
N THR A 94 -13.00 3.23 1.65
CA THR A 94 -11.69 2.60 1.82
C THR A 94 -11.50 2.05 3.23
N TYR A 95 -11.90 2.82 4.25
CA TYR A 95 -11.84 2.41 5.65
C TYR A 95 -12.64 1.14 5.90
N TYR A 96 -13.91 1.08 5.47
CA TYR A 96 -14.74 -0.11 5.67
C TYR A 96 -14.18 -1.32 4.93
N THR A 97 -13.69 -1.15 3.71
CA THR A 97 -13.08 -2.24 2.92
C THR A 97 -11.83 -2.78 3.60
N ILE A 98 -10.86 -1.93 3.95
CA ILE A 98 -9.63 -2.35 4.62
C ILE A 98 -9.95 -3.04 5.94
N PHE A 99 -10.80 -2.45 6.78
CA PHE A 99 -11.13 -3.03 8.08
C PHE A 99 -11.80 -4.40 7.96
N THR A 100 -12.72 -4.54 7.00
CA THR A 100 -13.38 -5.82 6.72
C THR A 100 -12.37 -6.87 6.24
N LEU A 101 -11.49 -6.52 5.30
CA LEU A 101 -10.47 -7.44 4.79
C LEU A 101 -9.45 -7.83 5.86
N LEU A 102 -9.06 -6.89 6.74
CA LEU A 102 -8.19 -7.18 7.88
C LEU A 102 -8.86 -8.16 8.85
N LEU A 103 -10.14 -7.99 9.17
CA LEU A 103 -10.87 -8.94 10.00
C LEU A 103 -10.95 -10.33 9.36
N ILE A 104 -11.23 -10.40 8.06
CA ILE A 104 -11.22 -11.67 7.32
C ILE A 104 -9.84 -12.31 7.38
N GLY A 105 -8.78 -11.55 7.09
CA GLY A 105 -7.40 -12.03 7.14
C GLY A 105 -7.01 -12.51 8.54
N PHE A 106 -7.38 -11.76 9.58
CA PHE A 106 -7.11 -12.09 10.98
C PHE A 106 -7.73 -13.44 11.39
N MET A 107 -8.93 -13.74 10.90
CA MET A 107 -9.60 -15.02 11.20
C MET A 107 -9.08 -16.15 10.31
N THR A 108 -8.93 -15.92 9.01
CA THR A 108 -8.68 -16.99 8.02
C THR A 108 -7.23 -17.45 7.98
N ILE A 109 -6.26 -16.54 8.09
CA ILE A 109 -4.83 -16.86 7.94
C ILE A 109 -4.35 -17.85 9.02
N PRO A 110 -4.63 -17.66 10.32
CA PRO A 110 -4.21 -18.61 11.36
C PRO A 110 -4.92 -19.97 11.23
N ILE A 111 -6.22 -19.98 10.93
CA ILE A 111 -7.01 -21.21 10.77
C ILE A 111 -6.45 -22.05 9.61
N LEU A 112 -6.20 -21.43 8.46
CA LEU A 112 -5.59 -22.10 7.30
C LEU A 112 -4.19 -22.60 7.62
N SER A 113 -3.40 -21.83 8.36
CA SER A 113 -2.05 -22.24 8.77
C SER A 113 -2.04 -23.52 9.61
N ILE A 114 -2.95 -23.61 10.59
CA ILE A 114 -3.11 -24.80 11.45
C ILE A 114 -3.58 -25.98 10.61
N TYR A 115 -4.63 -25.78 9.79
CA TYR A 115 -5.21 -26.82 8.96
C TYR A 115 -4.20 -27.43 7.97
N LEU A 116 -3.36 -26.59 7.36
CA LEU A 116 -2.35 -27.01 6.39
C LEU A 116 -1.00 -27.41 7.02
N ASN A 117 -0.87 -27.34 8.36
CA ASN A 117 0.39 -27.53 9.08
C ASN A 117 1.57 -26.74 8.46
N THR A 118 1.34 -25.45 8.24
CA THR A 118 2.24 -24.58 7.48
C THR A 118 3.55 -24.32 8.23
N GLN A 119 4.68 -24.39 7.52
CA GLN A 119 6.00 -24.04 8.07
C GLN A 119 6.06 -22.56 8.49
N PRO A 120 6.75 -22.20 9.60
CA PRO A 120 6.76 -20.82 10.11
C PRO A 120 7.18 -19.75 9.08
N VAL A 121 8.20 -20.06 8.27
CA VAL A 121 8.68 -19.14 7.20
C VAL A 121 7.58 -18.87 6.19
N LEU A 122 6.90 -19.92 5.72
CA LEU A 122 5.81 -19.81 4.75
C LEU A 122 4.61 -19.06 5.34
N PHE A 123 4.29 -19.28 6.62
CA PHE A 123 3.25 -18.53 7.33
C PHE A 123 3.54 -17.02 7.37
N SER A 124 4.78 -16.64 7.70
CA SER A 124 5.21 -15.23 7.71
C SER A 124 5.12 -14.60 6.32
N GLN A 125 5.52 -15.32 5.27
CA GLN A 125 5.40 -14.83 3.89
C GLN A 125 3.94 -14.62 3.48
N ILE A 126 3.05 -15.59 3.75
CA ILE A 126 1.61 -15.48 3.47
C ILE A 126 1.01 -14.28 4.19
N THR A 127 1.39 -14.07 5.45
CA THR A 127 0.89 -12.93 6.25
C THR A 127 1.31 -11.59 5.63
N VAL A 128 2.57 -11.45 5.23
CA VAL A 128 3.07 -10.25 4.54
C VAL A 128 2.35 -10.03 3.21
N ILE A 129 2.17 -11.09 2.41
CA ILE A 129 1.46 -11.01 1.13
C ILE A 129 0.01 -10.58 1.33
N ALA A 130 -0.67 -11.13 2.34
CA ALA A 130 -2.05 -10.77 2.65
C ALA A 130 -2.17 -9.31 3.06
N ILE A 131 -1.33 -8.84 4.00
CA ILE A 131 -1.34 -7.43 4.44
C ILE A 131 -1.01 -6.49 3.27
N GLY A 132 0.02 -6.80 2.49
CA GLY A 132 0.39 -6.02 1.31
C GLY A 132 -0.76 -5.94 0.29
N SER A 133 -1.45 -7.05 0.05
CA SER A 133 -2.61 -7.12 -0.85
C SER A 133 -3.78 -6.28 -0.35
N ILE A 134 -4.07 -6.32 0.96
CA ILE A 134 -5.13 -5.51 1.56
C ILE A 134 -4.84 -4.01 1.40
N LEU A 135 -3.60 -3.59 1.61
CA LEU A 135 -3.19 -2.19 1.41
C LEU A 135 -3.32 -1.76 -0.06
N MET A 136 -2.91 -2.60 -1.00
CA MET A 136 -3.09 -2.32 -2.45
C MET A 136 -4.57 -2.20 -2.82
N VAL A 137 -5.43 -3.09 -2.30
CA VAL A 137 -6.89 -3.00 -2.47
C VAL A 137 -7.44 -1.72 -1.84
N GLY A 138 -6.88 -1.27 -0.73
CA GLY A 138 -7.20 0.01 -0.09
C GLY A 138 -7.00 1.19 -1.05
N PHE A 139 -5.81 1.35 -1.62
CA PHE A 139 -5.53 2.40 -2.59
C PHE A 139 -6.40 2.28 -3.86
N ALA A 140 -6.63 1.06 -4.35
CA ALA A 140 -7.52 0.83 -5.49
C ALA A 140 -8.98 1.20 -5.19
N THR A 141 -9.46 0.92 -3.97
CA THR A 141 -10.80 1.27 -3.50
C THR A 141 -10.93 2.77 -3.36
N TYR A 142 -9.92 3.45 -2.83
CA TYR A 142 -9.90 4.90 -2.74
C TYR A 142 -9.98 5.53 -4.13
N LEU A 143 -9.15 5.07 -5.07
CA LEU A 143 -9.17 5.56 -6.45
C LEU A 143 -10.54 5.34 -7.10
N SER A 144 -11.12 4.14 -6.94
CA SER A 144 -12.40 3.79 -7.52
C SER A 144 -13.55 4.61 -6.92
N GLY A 145 -13.55 4.79 -5.60
CA GLY A 145 -14.51 5.63 -4.89
C GLY A 145 -14.40 7.09 -5.33
N TRP A 146 -13.17 7.62 -5.42
CA TRP A 146 -12.94 8.99 -5.88
C TRP A 146 -13.49 9.21 -7.29
N LEU A 147 -13.19 8.30 -8.24
CA LEU A 147 -13.70 8.36 -9.60
C LEU A 147 -15.22 8.24 -9.67
N TYR A 148 -15.82 7.38 -8.85
CA TYR A 148 -17.27 7.24 -8.77
C TYR A 148 -17.94 8.53 -8.29
N PHE A 149 -17.49 9.08 -7.16
CA PHE A 149 -18.08 10.29 -6.58
C PHE A 149 -17.81 11.54 -7.43
N ASP A 150 -16.69 11.63 -8.14
CA ASP A 150 -16.45 12.73 -9.08
C ASP A 150 -17.45 12.73 -10.25
N VAL A 151 -17.92 11.56 -10.69
CA VAL A 151 -18.94 11.44 -11.74
C VAL A 151 -20.35 11.64 -11.20
N THR A 152 -20.65 11.18 -9.99
CA THR A 152 -22.03 11.23 -9.44
C THR A 152 -22.35 12.53 -8.70
N GLU A 153 -21.35 13.23 -8.17
CA GLU A 153 -21.49 14.51 -7.45
C GLU A 153 -21.04 15.70 -8.34
N SER A 154 -21.13 15.55 -9.67
CA SER A 154 -20.87 16.59 -10.67
C SER A 154 -22.07 17.51 -10.90
#